data_AF-X0U4L4-F1
#
_entry.id   AF-X0U4L4-F1
#
_cell.length_a   1.000
_cell.length_b   1.000
_cell.length_c   1.000
_cell.angle_alpha   90.00
_cell.angle_beta   90.00
_cell.angle_gamma   90.00
#
_symmetry.space_group_name_H-M   'P 1'
#
loop_
_entity.id
_entity.type
_entity.pdbx_description
1 polymer ?
#
loop_
_entity_poly.entity_id
_entity_poly.type
_entity_poly.pdbx_seq_one_letter_code
_entity_poly.pdbx_strand_id
1 'polypeptide(L)' 'AAIHMVSAWATANHISLGQRTTDAKSNEITAIPKLLEVLEISG' A
#
# COMPACT_ATOMS: atom_id res chain seq x y z
N ALA A 1 20.76 -1.71 0.03
CA ALA A 1 19.62 -1.42 -0.85
C ALA A 1 18.49 -0.89 0.02
N ALA A 2 17.82 0.19 -0.37
CA ALA A 2 16.66 0.70 0.35
C ALA A 2 15.43 -0.14 -0.03
N ILE A 3 14.76 -0.72 0.95
CA ILE A 3 13.50 -1.45 0.73
C ILE A 3 12.40 -0.38 0.70
N HIS A 4 11.79 -0.13 -0.45
CA HIS A 4 10.61 0.73 -0.52
C HIS A 4 9.40 -0.12 -0.13
N MET A 5 8.57 0.36 0.78
CA MET A 5 7.39 -0.39 1.25
C MET A 5 6.22 0.56 1.36
N VAL A 6 5.09 0.18 0.76
CA VAL A 6 3.83 0.93 0.84
C VAL A 6 2.86 0.17 1.72
N SER A 7 2.21 0.88 2.65
CA SER A 7 1.24 0.31 3.59
C SER A 7 -0.09 1.07 3.51
N ALA A 8 -1.21 0.35 3.48
CA ALA A 8 -2.53 0.91 3.69
C ALA A 8 -2.81 0.96 5.19
N TRP A 9 -3.01 2.17 5.69
CA TRP A 9 -3.31 2.45 7.09
C TRP A 9 -4.76 2.90 7.25
N ALA A 10 -5.52 2.19 8.08
CA ALA A 10 -6.85 2.60 8.48
C ALA A 10 -6.78 3.45 9.75
N THR A 11 -6.82 4.78 9.58
CA THR A 11 -6.74 5.73 10.70
C THR A 11 -7.83 5.49 11.75
N ALA A 12 -9.03 5.10 11.34
CA ALA A 12 -10.15 4.87 12.25
C ALA A 12 -9.96 3.64 13.17
N ASN A 13 -9.27 2.60 12.68
CA ASN A 13 -9.07 1.34 13.41
C ASN A 13 -7.62 1.19 13.92
N HIS A 14 -6.77 2.19 13.69
CA HIS A 14 -5.34 2.19 14.02
C HIS A 14 -4.61 0.91 13.58
N ILE A 15 -5.00 0.36 12.42
CA ILE A 15 -4.50 -0.92 11.91
C ILE A 15 -3.98 -0.77 10.47
N SER A 16 -2.93 -1.51 10.15
CA SER A 16 -2.49 -1.67 8.75
C SER A 16 -3.33 -2.77 8.12
N LEU A 17 -4.12 -2.38 7.11
CA LEU A 17 -4.99 -3.33 6.41
C LEU A 17 -4.21 -4.14 5.36
N GLY A 18 -3.06 -3.64 4.90
CA GLY A 18 -2.21 -4.33 3.95
C GLY A 18 -0.90 -3.58 3.73
N GLN A 19 0.12 -4.30 3.27
CA GLN A 19 1.43 -3.73 2.96
C GLN A 19 2.06 -4.47 1.78
N ARG A 20 2.80 -3.75 0.94
CA ARG A 20 3.49 -4.30 -0.23
C ARG A 20 4.87 -3.68 -0.38
N THR A 21 5.87 -4.55 -0.50
CA THR A 21 7.24 -4.18 -0.83
C THR A 21 7.38 -3.82 -2.30
N THR A 22 8.20 -2.84 -2.58
CA THR A 22 8.50 -2.28 -3.89
C THR A 22 10.00 -1.97 -3.96
N ASP A 23 10.60 -2.18 -5.14
CA ASP A 23 12.03 -1.96 -5.34
C ASP A 23 12.37 -0.51 -5.73
N ALA A 24 11.38 0.32 -6.09
CA ALA A 24 11.62 1.67 -6.61
C ALA A 24 10.46 2.62 -6.35
N LYS A 25 10.75 3.93 -6.24
CA LYS A 25 9.74 4.98 -6.03
C LYS A 25 8.62 4.99 -7.07
N SER A 26 8.93 4.72 -8.33
CA SER A 26 7.93 4.64 -9.41
C SER A 26 6.99 3.43 -9.26
N ASN A 27 7.46 2.35 -8.64
CA ASN A 27 6.63 1.17 -8.39
C ASN A 27 5.62 1.42 -7.27
N GLU A 28 5.83 2.43 -6.41
CA GLU A 28 4.85 2.85 -5.39
C GLU A 28 3.55 3.36 -6.04
N ILE A 29 3.64 4.08 -7.17
CA ILE A 29 2.48 4.63 -7.91
C ILE A 29 1.58 3.51 -8.44
N THR A 30 2.16 2.39 -8.86
CA THR A 30 1.40 1.21 -9.32
C THR A 30 1.02 0.28 -8.18
N ALA A 31 1.80 0.25 -7.10
CA ALA A 31 1.54 -0.60 -5.94
C ALA A 31 0.37 -0.08 -5.08
N ILE A 32 0.21 1.24 -4.96
CA ILE A 32 -0.91 1.86 -4.22
C ILE A 32 -2.29 1.43 -4.78
N PRO A 33 -2.61 1.61 -6.08
CA PRO A 33 -3.92 1.21 -6.62
C PRO A 33 -4.13 -0.30 -6.52
N LYS A 34 -3.08 -1.12 -6.71
CA LYS A 34 -3.17 -2.58 -6.49
C LYS A 34 -3.46 -2.94 -5.04
N LEU A 35 -2.87 -2.23 -4.09
CA LEU A 35 -3.12 -2.44 -2.66
C LEU A 35 -4.56 -2.04 -2.32
N LEU A 36 -5.05 -0.95 -2.90
CA LEU A 36 -6.42 -0.46 -2.74
C LEU A 36 -7.45 -1.44 -3.34
N GLU A 37 -7.14 -2.05 -4.48
CA GLU A 37 -7.96 -3.07 -5.14
C GLU A 37 -8.04 -4.35 -4.31
N VAL A 38 -6.91 -4.82 -3.74
CA VAL A 38 -6.86 -5.96 -2.80
C VAL A 38 -7.67 -5.68 -1.54
N LEU A 39 -7.69 -4.43 -1.10
CA LEU A 39 -8.46 -4.00 0.06
C LEU A 39 -9.94 -3.74 -0.26
N GLU A 40 -10.36 -3.96 -1.52
CA GLU A 40 -11.69 -3.66 -2.04
C GLU A 40 -12.24 -2.31 -1.56
N ILE A 41 -11.36 -1.31 -1.38
CA ILE A 41 -11.79 0.05 -1.04
C ILE A 41 -12.31 0.69 -2.32
N SER A 42 -13.52 0.28 -2.70
CA SER A 42 -14.38 1.05 -3.59
C SER A 42 -14.90 2.22 -2.75
N GLY A 43 -14.41 3.42 -3.07
CA GLY A 43 -14.89 4.66 -2.45
C GLY A 43 -16.37 4.90 -2.73
#